data_AF-A0A1J3E138-F1
#
_entry.id   AF-A0A1J3E138-F1
#
_cell.length_a   1.000
_cell.length_b   1.000
_cell.length_c   1.000
_cell.angle_alpha   90.00
_cell.angle_beta   90.00
_cell.angle_gamma   90.00
#
_symmetry.space_group_name_H-M   'P 1'
#
loop_
_entity.id
_entity.type
_entity.pdbx_description
1 polymer ?
#
loop_
_entity_poly.entity_id
_entity_poly.type
_entity_poly.pdbx_seq_one_letter_code
_entity_poly.pdbx_strand_id
1 'polypeptide(L)'
;MGYEDDCTKFTLGVEGKKISGFHGSAAYYLFGLGAYFDWIPSTRMEAKGGDGGKEWDDKSDHDAISKIQVQGGTQGIQFIKFDYIKDGQPKDGPVHGFSDEGVTFTGSFEINYLEKEYLVSIEGFYDEDSNVIQGLQFKTNMNTSDMMGYDDGKRFLLATNGKKIIGFHGYADKHLNSLGAYFITLPPIKLESQGRRDGCIWDDGAFEGVKKVYVHYEKSLINYIGFDYDNGGGKVKKSMHGARVRFVDMMESLW
;
A
#
# COMPACT_ATOMS: atom_id res chain seq x y z
N MET A 1 25.41 -2.87 -22.88
CA MET A 1 26.28 -1.71 -23.20
C MET A 1 26.59 -0.98 -21.90
N GLY A 2 27.88 -0.75 -21.62
CA GLY A 2 28.38 -0.05 -20.42
C GLY A 2 29.56 -0.83 -19.81
N TYR A 3 30.74 -0.20 -19.77
CA TYR A 3 32.04 -0.75 -19.37
C TYR A 3 32.10 -1.18 -17.88
N GLU A 4 32.93 -2.18 -17.57
CA GLU A 4 32.97 -2.89 -16.28
C GLU A 4 34.05 -2.43 -15.29
N ASP A 5 34.89 -1.44 -15.61
CA ASP A 5 35.93 -0.98 -14.68
C ASP A 5 35.73 0.50 -14.32
N ASP A 6 35.62 0.78 -13.01
CA ASP A 6 35.53 2.09 -12.32
C ASP A 6 34.23 2.94 -12.45
N CYS A 7 33.06 2.31 -12.66
CA CYS A 7 31.77 3.03 -12.65
C CYS A 7 30.98 2.89 -11.32
N THR A 8 30.41 4.00 -10.82
CA THR A 8 29.47 3.99 -9.68
C THR A 8 28.02 3.90 -10.15
N LYS A 9 27.32 2.82 -9.77
CA LYS A 9 25.87 2.69 -10.00
C LYS A 9 25.11 3.66 -9.08
N PHE A 10 24.11 4.36 -9.63
CA PHE A 10 23.16 5.18 -8.86
C PHE A 10 21.71 4.81 -9.20
N THR A 11 20.79 5.17 -8.32
CA THR A 11 19.34 5.00 -8.52
C THR A 11 18.66 6.35 -8.32
N LEU A 12 17.76 6.72 -9.24
CA LEU A 12 16.88 7.87 -9.08
C LEU A 12 15.49 7.35 -8.69
N GLY A 13 15.13 7.51 -7.42
CA GLY A 13 13.85 7.05 -6.90
C GLY A 13 13.57 7.66 -5.53
N VAL A 14 12.32 8.04 -5.31
CA VAL A 14 11.79 8.45 -4.00
C VAL A 14 10.54 7.60 -3.76
N GLU A 15 10.46 6.94 -2.61
CA GLU A 15 9.30 6.10 -2.29
C GLU A 15 8.01 6.93 -2.29
N GLY A 16 6.93 6.38 -2.84
CA GLY A 16 5.63 7.07 -2.92
C GLY A 16 5.55 8.17 -3.99
N LYS A 17 6.62 8.41 -4.74
CA LYS A 17 6.66 9.45 -5.79
C LYS A 17 7.01 8.84 -7.14
N LYS A 18 6.41 9.39 -8.19
CA LYS A 18 6.75 9.11 -9.59
C LYS A 18 7.78 10.13 -10.07
N ILE A 19 8.65 9.74 -11.00
CA ILE A 19 9.45 10.73 -11.74
C ILE A 19 8.50 11.52 -12.65
N SER A 20 8.54 12.85 -12.54
CA SER A 20 7.75 13.76 -13.38
C SER A 20 8.59 14.59 -14.35
N GLY A 21 9.91 14.57 -14.20
CA GLY A 21 10.84 15.23 -15.12
C GLY A 21 12.29 14.89 -14.81
N PHE A 22 13.21 15.37 -15.64
CA PHE A 22 14.65 15.22 -15.44
C PHE A 22 15.35 16.56 -15.60
N HIS A 23 16.47 16.74 -14.91
CA HIS A 23 17.40 17.85 -15.11
C HIS A 23 18.83 17.32 -15.09
N GLY A 24 19.80 18.16 -15.44
CA GLY A 24 21.19 17.69 -15.49
C GLY A 24 22.16 18.74 -15.99
N SER A 25 23.40 18.30 -16.18
CA SER A 25 24.44 19.10 -16.80
C SER A 25 25.11 18.30 -17.91
N ALA A 26 25.35 18.96 -19.04
CA ALA A 26 25.97 18.34 -20.20
C ALA A 26 26.84 19.35 -20.95
N ALA A 27 27.87 18.84 -21.61
CA ALA A 27 28.61 19.54 -22.66
C ALA A 27 28.74 18.58 -23.86
N TYR A 28 29.95 18.08 -24.16
CA TYR A 28 30.14 17.01 -25.14
C TYR A 28 29.64 15.64 -24.66
N TYR A 29 29.57 15.45 -23.33
CA TYR A 29 29.03 14.27 -22.65
C TYR A 29 28.01 14.70 -21.56
N LEU A 30 27.21 13.74 -21.08
CA LEU A 30 26.32 13.93 -19.93
C LEU A 30 27.13 13.82 -18.64
N PHE A 31 27.21 14.90 -17.85
CA PHE A 31 27.99 14.94 -16.60
C PHE A 31 27.14 14.69 -15.36
N GLY A 32 25.87 15.10 -15.39
CA GLY A 32 24.96 14.95 -14.27
C GLY A 32 23.54 14.69 -14.73
N LEU A 33 22.85 13.81 -14.02
CA LEU A 33 21.45 13.49 -14.22
C LEU A 33 20.72 13.52 -12.87
N GLY A 34 19.67 14.33 -12.79
CA GLY A 34 18.73 14.41 -11.68
C GLY A 34 17.30 14.26 -12.18
N ALA A 35 16.37 14.04 -11.26
CA ALA A 35 14.95 13.85 -11.55
C ALA A 35 14.08 14.74 -10.67
N TYR A 36 13.01 15.26 -11.26
CA TYR A 36 11.88 15.83 -10.53
C TYR A 36 10.93 14.69 -10.15
N PHE A 37 10.40 14.74 -8.94
CA PHE A 37 9.48 13.75 -8.41
C PHE A 37 8.15 14.40 -8.04
N ASP A 38 7.05 13.77 -8.43
CA ASP A 38 5.69 14.12 -8.03
C ASP A 38 5.03 12.99 -7.27
N TRP A 39 3.99 13.29 -6.50
CA TRP A 39 3.19 12.27 -5.83
C TRP A 39 2.52 11.31 -6.82
N ILE A 40 2.50 10.02 -6.47
CA ILE A 40 1.59 9.08 -7.12
C ILE A 40 0.16 9.51 -6.71
N PRO A 41 -0.78 9.65 -7.66
CA PRO A 41 -2.15 10.02 -7.32
C PRO A 41 -2.73 9.09 -6.25
N SER A 42 -3.21 9.68 -5.16
CA SER A 42 -3.88 8.95 -4.10
C SER A 42 -5.30 8.59 -4.53
N THR A 43 -5.85 7.54 -3.91
CA THR A 43 -7.26 7.18 -4.04
C THR A 43 -7.95 7.46 -2.72
N ARG A 44 -9.00 8.29 -2.73
CA ARG A 44 -9.85 8.53 -1.56
C ARG A 44 -10.91 7.44 -1.48
N MET A 45 -10.99 6.75 -0.35
CA MET A 45 -12.13 5.89 -0.03
C MET A 45 -13.12 6.68 0.82
N GLU A 46 -14.40 6.58 0.50
CA GLU A 46 -15.46 7.26 1.26
C GLU A 46 -15.50 6.78 2.71
N ALA A 47 -15.83 7.72 3.60
CA ALA A 47 -15.88 7.48 5.02
C ALA A 47 -16.94 6.44 5.38
N LYS A 48 -16.67 5.65 6.42
CA LYS A 48 -17.57 4.66 7.01
C LYS A 48 -18.04 5.16 8.37
N GLY A 49 -19.32 4.98 8.68
CA GLY A 49 -20.01 5.63 9.80
C GLY A 49 -21.07 6.61 9.28
N GLY A 50 -21.40 7.63 10.07
CA GLY A 50 -22.32 8.69 9.66
C GLY A 50 -21.65 10.02 9.33
N ASP A 51 -22.45 10.94 8.81
CA ASP A 51 -22.09 12.31 8.44
C ASP A 51 -22.38 13.34 9.56
N GLY A 52 -22.63 12.86 10.77
CA GLY A 52 -22.83 13.69 11.96
C GLY A 52 -21.54 14.43 12.37
N GLY A 53 -21.69 15.67 12.85
CA GLY A 53 -20.57 16.50 13.29
C GLY A 53 -19.97 17.37 12.19
N LYS A 54 -18.71 17.76 12.34
CA LYS A 54 -17.97 18.58 11.37
C LYS A 54 -17.06 17.70 10.51
N GLU A 55 -17.07 17.97 9.20
CA GLU A 55 -16.13 17.34 8.27
C GLU A 55 -14.69 17.75 8.62
N TRP A 56 -13.77 16.78 8.51
CA TRP A 56 -12.33 16.98 8.67
C TRP A 56 -11.57 16.18 7.61
N ASP A 57 -10.39 16.66 7.23
CA ASP A 57 -9.57 16.06 6.18
C ASP A 57 -8.10 16.43 6.37
N ASP A 58 -7.30 15.44 6.77
CA ASP A 58 -5.86 15.58 6.99
C ASP A 58 -5.06 15.59 5.68
N LYS A 59 -5.72 15.43 4.53
CA LYS A 59 -5.12 15.36 3.20
C LYS A 59 -4.30 14.08 2.99
N SER A 60 -3.81 13.94 1.76
CA SER A 60 -3.05 12.77 1.30
C SER A 60 -1.61 13.12 0.94
N ASP A 61 -1.05 14.19 1.49
CA ASP A 61 0.26 14.72 1.14
C ASP A 61 1.34 14.38 2.19
N HIS A 62 1.16 13.24 2.87
CA HIS A 62 2.06 12.70 3.87
C HIS A 62 2.87 11.53 3.30
N ASP A 63 4.12 11.38 3.76
CA ASP A 63 4.99 10.26 3.38
C ASP A 63 4.58 8.96 4.08
N ALA A 64 4.21 9.05 5.37
CA ALA A 64 3.82 7.92 6.22
C ALA A 64 2.99 8.36 7.44
N ILE A 65 2.38 7.39 8.12
CA ILE A 65 1.76 7.54 9.44
C ILE A 65 2.75 6.96 10.46
N SER A 66 3.07 7.72 11.50
CA SER A 66 4.03 7.30 12.54
C SER A 66 3.35 6.86 13.83
N LYS A 67 2.19 7.45 14.15
CA LYS A 67 1.47 7.13 15.38
C LYS A 67 -0.03 7.37 15.22
N ILE A 68 -0.80 6.53 15.87
CA ILE A 68 -2.25 6.66 15.99
C ILE A 68 -2.58 6.71 17.47
N GLN A 69 -3.42 7.67 17.86
CA GLN A 69 -3.93 7.80 19.22
C GLN A 69 -5.45 7.81 19.16
N VAL A 70 -6.07 6.97 19.99
CA VAL A 70 -7.51 6.83 20.11
C VAL A 70 -7.88 7.02 21.57
N GLN A 71 -8.95 7.75 21.82
CA GLN A 71 -9.57 7.83 23.14
C GLN A 71 -11.07 7.59 23.00
N GLY A 72 -11.64 6.88 23.96
CA GLY A 72 -13.09 6.71 24.02
C GLY A 72 -13.63 6.58 25.43
N GLY A 73 -14.95 6.70 25.49
CA GLY A 73 -15.78 6.56 26.67
C GLY A 73 -16.83 5.49 26.47
N THR A 74 -17.80 5.43 27.37
CA THR A 74 -18.91 4.46 27.33
C THR A 74 -19.81 4.56 26.08
N GLN A 75 -19.73 5.64 25.31
CA GLN A 75 -20.52 5.87 24.09
C GLN A 75 -19.75 5.61 22.79
N GLY A 76 -18.49 5.16 22.88
CA GLY A 76 -17.62 4.89 21.74
C GLY A 76 -16.40 5.80 21.70
N ILE A 77 -15.81 5.93 20.51
CA ILE A 77 -14.61 6.73 20.28
C ILE A 77 -14.95 8.21 20.35
N GLN A 78 -14.29 8.90 21.27
CA GLN A 78 -14.43 10.33 21.52
C GLN A 78 -13.54 11.13 20.58
N PHE A 79 -12.27 10.75 20.46
CA PHE A 79 -11.36 11.34 19.48
C PHE A 79 -10.36 10.35 18.89
N ILE A 80 -9.85 10.72 17.73
CA ILE A 80 -8.69 10.10 17.08
C ILE A 80 -7.68 11.17 16.65
N LYS A 81 -6.39 10.84 16.70
CA LYS A 81 -5.29 11.67 16.21
C LYS A 81 -4.31 10.79 15.47
N PHE A 82 -3.75 11.32 14.39
CA PHE A 82 -2.72 10.67 13.59
C PHE A 82 -1.50 11.57 13.54
N ASP A 83 -0.33 11.05 13.90
CA ASP A 83 0.92 11.73 13.63
C ASP A 83 1.53 11.18 12.34
N TYR A 84 2.12 12.08 11.57
CA TYR A 84 2.56 11.82 10.21
C TYR A 84 4.06 12.05 10.06
N ILE A 85 4.61 11.50 8.98
CA ILE A 85 5.88 11.93 8.41
C ILE A 85 5.57 12.75 7.16
N LYS A 86 6.10 13.96 7.11
CA LYS A 86 5.95 14.87 5.96
C LYS A 86 7.28 15.51 5.62
N ASP A 87 7.68 15.38 4.35
CA ASP A 87 9.00 15.76 3.85
C ASP A 87 10.14 15.14 4.68
N GLY A 88 9.95 13.87 5.08
CA GLY A 88 10.88 13.13 5.92
C GLY A 88 10.98 13.61 7.37
N GLN A 89 10.08 14.49 7.83
CA GLN A 89 10.07 15.03 9.19
C GLN A 89 8.80 14.63 9.96
N PRO A 90 8.89 14.31 11.26
CA PRO A 90 7.72 14.10 12.10
C PRO A 90 6.83 15.34 12.18
N LYS A 91 5.51 15.13 12.10
CA LYS A 91 4.48 16.16 12.24
C LYS A 91 3.33 15.63 13.08
N ASP A 92 3.02 16.37 14.14
CA ASP A 92 1.81 16.10 14.92
C ASP A 92 0.57 16.45 14.09
N GLY A 93 -0.40 15.55 14.05
CA GLY A 93 -1.68 15.83 13.41
C GLY A 93 -2.69 16.51 14.33
N PRO A 94 -3.79 17.02 13.78
CA PRO A 94 -4.91 17.52 14.55
C PRO A 94 -5.66 16.39 15.28
N VAL A 95 -6.31 16.75 16.38
CA VAL A 95 -7.26 15.87 17.07
C VAL A 95 -8.63 16.01 16.40
N HIS A 96 -9.24 14.88 16.04
CA HIS A 96 -10.59 14.82 15.46
C HIS A 96 -11.56 14.21 16.46
N GLY A 97 -12.55 15.00 16.86
CA GLY A 97 -13.44 14.70 17.98
C GLY A 97 -13.13 15.58 19.18
N PHE A 98 -13.55 15.15 20.36
CA PHE A 98 -13.41 15.94 21.58
C PHE A 98 -12.99 15.03 22.74
N SER A 99 -12.21 15.57 23.68
CA SER A 99 -11.86 14.88 24.93
C SER A 99 -12.64 15.52 26.07
N ASP A 100 -13.63 14.82 26.63
CA ASP A 100 -14.42 15.28 27.79
C ASP A 100 -14.26 14.39 29.04
N GLU A 101 -15.14 14.60 30.03
CA GLU A 101 -15.28 13.74 31.20
C GLU A 101 -15.91 12.39 30.82
N GLY A 102 -15.39 11.29 31.38
CA GLY A 102 -15.92 9.94 31.11
C GLY A 102 -15.08 9.10 30.15
N VAL A 103 -13.81 9.47 29.96
CA VAL A 103 -12.80 8.61 29.32
C VAL A 103 -12.71 7.28 30.05
N THR A 104 -12.96 6.19 29.32
CA THR A 104 -12.84 4.83 29.85
C THR A 104 -11.65 4.08 29.26
N PHE A 105 -11.16 4.48 28.09
CA PHE A 105 -9.97 3.89 27.49
C PHE A 105 -9.18 4.90 26.65
N THR A 106 -7.87 4.66 26.59
CA THR A 106 -6.95 5.28 25.64
C THR A 106 -6.17 4.17 24.95
N GLY A 107 -5.88 4.37 23.67
CA GLY A 107 -5.09 3.46 22.85
C GLY A 107 -4.06 4.23 22.06
N SER A 108 -2.88 3.65 21.91
CA SER A 108 -1.83 4.18 21.04
C SER A 108 -1.23 3.07 20.22
N PHE A 109 -1.00 3.33 18.94
CA PHE A 109 -0.35 2.41 18.03
C PHE A 109 0.75 3.13 17.27
N GLU A 110 2.00 2.73 17.51
CA GLU A 110 3.17 3.30 16.84
C GLU A 110 3.55 2.45 15.64
N ILE A 111 3.91 3.12 14.54
CA ILE A 111 4.23 2.49 13.26
C ILE A 111 5.66 2.89 12.90
N ASN A 112 6.55 1.91 12.79
CA ASN A 112 7.96 2.18 12.53
C ASN A 112 8.24 2.33 11.02
N TYR A 113 8.02 3.53 10.50
CA TYR A 113 8.24 3.83 9.08
C TYR A 113 9.71 3.62 8.62
N LEU A 114 10.69 3.70 9.54
CA LEU A 114 12.11 3.47 9.24
C LEU A 114 12.40 2.01 8.90
N GLU A 115 11.66 1.08 9.52
CA GLU A 115 11.71 -0.36 9.21
C GLU A 115 10.79 -0.73 8.03
N LYS A 116 10.25 0.26 7.31
CA LYS A 116 9.27 0.07 6.23
C LYS A 116 7.97 -0.58 6.72
N GLU A 117 7.61 -0.31 7.98
CA GLU A 117 6.27 -0.60 8.48
C GLU A 117 5.29 0.48 7.99
N TYR A 118 4.11 0.08 7.53
CA TYR A 118 3.07 0.98 7.06
C TYR A 118 1.68 0.40 7.29
N LEU A 119 0.69 1.28 7.45
CA LEU A 119 -0.69 0.90 7.66
C LEU A 119 -1.31 0.34 6.38
N VAL A 120 -1.92 -0.85 6.48
CA VAL A 120 -2.51 -1.60 5.37
C VAL A 120 -4.03 -1.54 5.43
N SER A 121 -4.61 -1.71 6.62
CA SER A 121 -6.05 -1.72 6.78
C SER A 121 -6.49 -1.27 8.17
N ILE A 122 -7.74 -0.83 8.24
CA ILE A 122 -8.46 -0.58 9.49
C ILE A 122 -9.76 -1.37 9.45
N GLU A 123 -9.95 -2.24 10.44
CA GLU A 123 -11.26 -2.80 10.75
C GLU A 123 -11.90 -1.95 11.84
N GLY A 124 -13.19 -1.68 11.71
CA GLY A 124 -13.89 -0.86 12.68
C GLY A 124 -15.36 -1.22 12.83
N PHE A 125 -15.96 -0.69 13.88
CA PHE A 125 -17.36 -0.89 14.22
C PHE A 125 -18.00 0.45 14.51
N TYR A 126 -19.27 0.62 14.12
CA TYR A 126 -20.03 1.82 14.43
C TYR A 126 -21.47 1.46 14.80
N ASP A 127 -22.04 2.22 15.72
CA ASP A 127 -23.44 2.09 16.07
C ASP A 127 -24.30 2.79 15.01
N GLU A 128 -25.29 2.08 14.45
CA GLU A 128 -26.11 2.61 13.35
C GLU A 128 -27.14 3.66 13.84
N ASP A 129 -27.51 3.63 15.11
CA ASP A 129 -28.48 4.57 15.68
C ASP A 129 -27.84 5.92 16.01
N SER A 130 -26.70 5.91 16.72
CA SER A 130 -25.96 7.13 17.07
C SER A 130 -24.98 7.60 15.98
N ASN A 131 -24.64 6.72 15.03
CA ASN A 131 -23.57 6.95 14.03
C ASN A 131 -22.21 7.28 14.66
N VAL A 132 -21.91 6.73 15.84
CA VAL A 132 -20.62 6.88 16.51
C VAL A 132 -19.77 5.63 16.27
N ILE A 133 -18.50 5.84 15.93
CA ILE A 133 -17.51 4.76 15.82
C ILE A 133 -17.28 4.18 17.22
N GLN A 134 -17.49 2.88 17.36
CA GLN A 134 -17.41 2.15 18.63
C GLN A 134 -16.01 1.62 18.89
N GLY A 135 -15.35 1.09 17.87
CA GLY A 135 -14.03 0.51 18.00
C GLY A 135 -13.26 0.41 16.70
N LEU A 136 -11.93 0.39 16.81
CA LEU A 136 -11.00 0.33 15.69
C LEU A 136 -9.85 -0.65 16.00
N GLN A 137 -9.48 -1.43 14.99
CA GLN A 137 -8.27 -2.23 14.97
C GLN A 137 -7.42 -1.89 13.75
N PHE A 138 -6.15 -1.60 13.99
CA PHE A 138 -5.20 -1.16 12.98
C PHE A 138 -4.29 -2.32 12.58
N LYS A 139 -4.06 -2.50 11.29
CA LYS A 139 -3.17 -3.53 10.76
C LYS A 139 -2.13 -2.93 9.85
N THR A 140 -0.86 -3.22 10.12
CA THR A 140 0.28 -2.90 9.27
C THR A 140 0.68 -4.12 8.43
N ASN A 141 1.68 -3.95 7.58
CA ASN A 141 2.34 -5.06 6.89
C ASN A 141 3.15 -5.97 7.84
N MET A 142 3.36 -5.57 9.09
CA MET A 142 4.18 -6.31 10.06
C MET A 142 3.39 -6.79 11.27
N ASN A 143 2.39 -6.02 11.71
CA ASN A 143 1.75 -6.22 12.99
C ASN A 143 0.26 -5.85 12.96
N THR A 144 -0.45 -6.17 14.04
CA THR A 144 -1.85 -5.78 14.25
C THR A 144 -2.01 -5.26 15.67
N SER A 145 -2.71 -4.14 15.83
CA SER A 145 -2.98 -3.56 17.14
C SER A 145 -4.01 -4.38 17.91
N ASP A 146 -4.09 -4.16 19.22
CA ASP A 146 -5.28 -4.53 19.98
C ASP A 146 -6.50 -3.75 19.47
N MET A 147 -7.70 -4.26 19.76
CA MET A 147 -8.95 -3.53 19.51
C MET A 147 -9.03 -2.33 20.46
N MET A 148 -9.19 -1.13 19.91
CA MET A 148 -9.38 0.08 20.69
C MET A 148 -10.86 0.45 20.68
N GLY A 149 -11.51 0.33 21.84
CA GLY A 149 -12.96 0.54 21.99
C GLY A 149 -13.73 -0.77 21.97
N TYR A 150 -14.93 -0.75 21.40
CA TYR A 150 -15.88 -1.86 21.43
C TYR A 150 -16.06 -2.45 20.02
N ASP A 151 -16.11 -3.78 19.94
CA ASP A 151 -16.38 -4.55 18.73
C ASP A 151 -17.90 -4.76 18.50
N ASP A 152 -18.71 -3.78 18.92
CA ASP A 152 -20.17 -3.78 18.84
C ASP A 152 -20.68 -2.83 17.74
N GLY A 153 -21.82 -3.18 17.15
CA GLY A 153 -22.45 -2.49 16.04
C GLY A 153 -22.02 -3.02 14.67
N LYS A 154 -22.16 -2.18 13.65
CA LYS A 154 -21.90 -2.55 12.26
C LYS A 154 -20.43 -2.46 11.91
N ARG A 155 -19.89 -3.61 11.49
CA ARG A 155 -18.51 -3.74 11.03
C ARG A 155 -18.26 -3.07 9.68
N PHE A 156 -17.12 -2.40 9.54
CA PHE A 156 -16.60 -1.89 8.27
C PHE A 156 -15.09 -2.18 8.13
N LEU A 157 -14.59 -2.03 6.89
CA LEU A 157 -13.19 -2.23 6.55
C LEU A 157 -12.73 -1.10 5.62
N LEU A 158 -11.62 -0.46 5.98
CA LEU A 158 -10.87 0.44 5.10
C LEU A 158 -9.62 -0.29 4.63
N ALA A 159 -9.66 -0.83 3.42
CA ALA A 159 -8.54 -1.55 2.81
C ALA A 159 -8.63 -1.49 1.28
N THR A 160 -7.49 -1.41 0.60
CA THR A 160 -7.39 -1.57 -0.85
C THR A 160 -6.19 -2.45 -1.20
N ASN A 161 -6.40 -3.49 -2.01
CA ASN A 161 -5.34 -4.43 -2.40
C ASN A 161 -4.15 -3.70 -3.03
N GLY A 162 -2.93 -4.02 -2.59
CA GLY A 162 -1.68 -3.46 -3.13
C GLY A 162 -1.43 -1.99 -2.77
N LYS A 163 -2.20 -1.40 -1.85
CA LYS A 163 -2.04 -0.01 -1.42
C LYS A 163 -1.78 0.10 0.08
N LYS A 164 -1.05 1.13 0.48
CA LYS A 164 -0.92 1.56 1.89
C LYS A 164 -1.81 2.77 2.16
N ILE A 165 -2.23 2.95 3.41
CA ILE A 165 -2.95 4.13 3.88
C ILE A 165 -1.93 5.23 4.20
N ILE A 166 -2.21 6.46 3.77
CA ILE A 166 -1.31 7.62 3.92
C ILE A 166 -1.97 8.86 4.53
N GLY A 167 -3.27 8.82 4.79
CA GLY A 167 -4.00 9.97 5.32
C GLY A 167 -5.45 9.62 5.57
N PHE A 168 -6.15 10.51 6.27
CA PHE A 168 -7.51 10.28 6.74
C PHE A 168 -8.41 11.49 6.53
N HIS A 169 -9.70 11.21 6.48
CA HIS A 169 -10.77 12.20 6.49
C HIS A 169 -12.00 11.61 7.17
N GLY A 170 -12.99 12.41 7.51
CA GLY A 170 -14.22 11.91 8.11
C GLY A 170 -15.05 13.02 8.72
N TYR A 171 -15.89 12.63 9.68
CA TYR A 171 -16.72 13.56 10.44
C TYR A 171 -16.56 13.31 11.94
N ALA A 172 -16.48 14.39 12.71
CA ALA A 172 -16.37 14.33 14.16
C ALA A 172 -16.91 15.61 14.82
N ASP A 173 -17.40 15.48 16.05
CA ASP A 173 -17.70 16.60 16.95
C ASP A 173 -17.38 16.19 18.39
N LYS A 174 -18.38 15.80 19.19
CA LYS A 174 -18.13 15.20 20.52
C LYS A 174 -17.56 13.79 20.47
N HIS A 175 -17.83 13.09 19.38
CA HIS A 175 -17.37 11.73 19.10
C HIS A 175 -16.84 11.66 17.67
N LEU A 176 -16.13 10.57 17.37
CA LEU A 176 -15.79 10.22 16.00
C LEU A 176 -17.01 9.59 15.33
N ASN A 177 -17.55 10.23 14.30
CA ASN A 177 -18.76 9.77 13.62
C ASN A 177 -18.47 8.93 12.38
N SER A 178 -17.39 9.25 11.67
CA SER A 178 -16.93 8.43 10.55
C SER A 178 -15.44 8.57 10.30
N LEU A 179 -14.92 7.55 9.59
CA LEU A 179 -13.52 7.49 9.19
C LEU A 179 -13.42 7.01 7.74
N GLY A 180 -12.71 7.78 6.93
CA GLY A 180 -12.28 7.45 5.58
C GLY A 180 -10.76 7.53 5.47
N ALA A 181 -10.23 7.00 4.38
CA ALA A 181 -8.79 6.86 4.20
C ALA A 181 -8.34 7.21 2.77
N TYR A 182 -7.14 7.77 2.68
CA TYR A 182 -6.39 7.95 1.44
C TYR A 182 -5.39 6.82 1.25
N PHE A 183 -5.36 6.27 0.04
CA PHE A 183 -4.51 5.15 -0.32
C PHE A 183 -3.53 5.54 -1.42
N ILE A 184 -2.29 5.05 -1.32
CA ILE A 184 -1.30 5.14 -2.39
C ILE A 184 -0.86 3.75 -2.82
N THR A 185 -0.72 3.54 -4.13
CA THR A 185 -0.16 2.29 -4.65
C THR A 185 1.30 2.20 -4.27
N LEU A 186 1.68 1.09 -3.64
CA LEU A 186 3.08 0.83 -3.36
C LEU A 186 3.81 0.45 -4.65
N PRO A 187 5.03 0.96 -4.89
CA PRO A 187 5.86 0.41 -5.94
C PRO A 187 6.09 -1.08 -5.65
N PRO A 188 6.07 -1.95 -6.67
CA PRO A 188 6.27 -3.37 -6.48
C PRO A 188 7.66 -3.64 -5.92
N ILE A 189 7.76 -4.42 -4.85
CA ILE A 189 9.05 -4.90 -4.36
C ILE A 189 9.45 -6.09 -5.24
N LYS A 190 10.49 -5.90 -6.05
CA LYS A 190 11.07 -6.98 -6.87
C LYS A 190 12.14 -7.71 -6.05
N LEU A 191 11.93 -9.00 -5.82
CA LEU A 191 12.95 -9.88 -5.24
C LEU A 191 13.86 -10.44 -6.35
N GLU A 192 15.10 -10.76 -5.98
CA GLU A 192 16.03 -11.46 -6.88
C GLU A 192 15.56 -12.89 -7.16
N SER A 193 15.66 -13.29 -8.43
CA SER A 193 15.26 -14.63 -8.87
C SER A 193 16.16 -15.69 -8.23
N GLN A 194 15.55 -16.72 -7.64
CA GLN A 194 16.27 -17.87 -7.10
C GLN A 194 16.48 -18.93 -8.19
N GLY A 195 17.69 -19.48 -8.30
CA GLY A 195 18.06 -20.48 -9.30
C GLY A 195 19.26 -20.08 -10.17
N ARG A 196 19.46 -20.81 -11.27
CA ARG A 196 20.55 -20.52 -12.21
C ARG A 196 20.19 -19.32 -13.09
N ARG A 197 21.20 -18.55 -13.50
CA ARG A 197 21.06 -17.30 -14.30
C ARG A 197 21.43 -17.47 -15.77
N ASP A 198 21.62 -18.69 -16.25
CA ASP A 198 22.11 -19.02 -17.59
C ASP A 198 20.99 -19.14 -18.66
N GLY A 199 19.78 -18.65 -18.37
CA GLY A 199 18.64 -18.65 -19.30
C GLY A 199 18.26 -17.27 -19.85
N CYS A 200 17.26 -17.23 -20.73
CA CYS A 200 16.62 -15.98 -21.15
C CYS A 200 15.92 -15.33 -19.94
N ILE A 201 16.43 -14.19 -19.51
CA ILE A 201 15.83 -13.38 -18.45
C ILE A 201 14.47 -12.90 -18.94
N TRP A 202 13.45 -13.06 -18.10
CA TRP A 202 12.11 -12.53 -18.33
C TRP A 202 11.65 -11.70 -17.13
N ASP A 203 10.85 -10.68 -17.41
CA ASP A 203 10.20 -9.82 -16.42
C ASP A 203 8.88 -9.34 -17.03
N ASP A 204 7.77 -9.84 -16.51
CA ASP A 204 6.44 -9.44 -16.98
C ASP A 204 6.04 -8.05 -16.48
N GLY A 205 6.80 -7.47 -15.55
CA GLY A 205 6.41 -6.30 -14.76
C GLY A 205 5.51 -6.68 -13.59
N ALA A 206 4.88 -5.67 -12.99
CA ALA A 206 3.95 -5.85 -11.88
C ALA A 206 2.54 -5.43 -12.27
N PHE A 207 1.56 -6.15 -11.73
CA PHE A 207 0.15 -6.02 -12.07
C PHE A 207 -0.69 -5.95 -10.78
N GLU A 208 -1.97 -5.61 -10.90
CA GLU A 208 -2.87 -5.45 -9.74
C GLU A 208 -3.08 -6.75 -8.96
N GLY A 209 -2.91 -7.89 -9.63
CA GLY A 209 -2.93 -9.20 -8.99
C GLY A 209 -2.62 -10.35 -9.94
N VAL A 210 -2.51 -11.56 -9.39
CA VAL A 210 -2.40 -12.82 -10.15
C VAL A 210 -3.73 -13.56 -10.06
N LYS A 211 -4.36 -13.84 -11.21
CA LYS A 211 -5.63 -14.58 -11.30
C LYS A 211 -5.41 -16.09 -11.38
N LYS A 212 -4.44 -16.53 -12.20
CA LYS A 212 -4.14 -17.95 -12.40
C LYS A 212 -2.65 -18.15 -12.63
N VAL A 213 -2.16 -19.29 -12.15
CA VAL A 213 -0.80 -19.79 -12.41
C VAL A 213 -0.92 -21.15 -13.10
N TYR A 214 -0.19 -21.33 -14.19
CA TYR A 214 -0.10 -22.57 -14.95
C TYR A 214 1.32 -23.10 -14.79
N VAL A 215 1.48 -24.35 -14.35
CA VAL A 215 2.80 -24.99 -14.27
C VAL A 215 2.74 -26.30 -15.04
N HIS A 216 3.75 -26.53 -15.87
CA HIS A 216 3.97 -27.82 -16.49
C HIS A 216 5.38 -28.29 -16.15
N TYR A 217 5.50 -29.59 -15.93
CA TYR A 217 6.73 -30.25 -15.57
C TYR A 217 6.84 -31.57 -16.31
N GLU A 218 8.07 -32.00 -16.55
CA GLU A 218 8.39 -33.29 -17.15
C GLU A 218 9.46 -33.97 -16.31
N LYS A 219 9.20 -35.23 -15.94
CA LYS A 219 9.98 -35.98 -14.93
C LYS A 219 10.06 -35.19 -13.63
N SER A 220 11.23 -34.62 -13.32
CA SER A 220 11.51 -33.88 -12.08
C SER A 220 11.83 -32.40 -12.31
N LEU A 221 11.62 -31.87 -13.52
CA LEU A 221 11.96 -30.48 -13.88
C LEU A 221 10.72 -29.72 -14.35
N ILE A 222 10.58 -28.47 -13.88
CA ILE A 222 9.61 -27.51 -14.42
C ILE A 222 10.14 -27.02 -15.77
N ASN A 223 9.43 -27.30 -16.84
CA ASN A 223 9.78 -26.88 -18.20
C ASN A 223 9.00 -25.65 -18.67
N TYR A 224 7.84 -25.38 -18.06
CA TYR A 224 6.95 -24.29 -18.48
C TYR A 224 6.15 -23.72 -17.31
N ILE A 225 6.01 -22.40 -17.27
CA ILE A 225 5.15 -21.67 -16.34
C ILE A 225 4.41 -20.55 -17.07
N GLY A 226 3.18 -20.26 -16.68
CA GLY A 226 2.41 -19.14 -17.22
C GLY A 226 1.53 -18.49 -16.18
N PHE A 227 1.14 -17.25 -16.45
CA PHE A 227 0.40 -16.41 -15.53
C PHE A 227 -0.72 -15.67 -16.25
N ASP A 228 -1.89 -15.61 -15.62
CA ASP A 228 -2.93 -14.64 -15.94
C ASP A 228 -2.92 -13.56 -14.85
N TYR A 229 -2.64 -12.32 -15.22
CA TYR A 229 -2.61 -11.17 -14.32
C TYR A 229 -3.88 -10.33 -14.44
N ASP A 230 -4.32 -9.73 -13.33
CA ASP A 230 -5.29 -8.63 -13.35
C ASP A 230 -4.59 -7.32 -13.72
N ASN A 231 -5.07 -6.66 -14.77
CA ASN A 231 -4.40 -5.48 -15.34
C ASN A 231 -5.36 -4.28 -15.45
N GLY A 232 -6.15 -4.05 -14.39
CA GLY A 232 -7.05 -2.91 -14.29
C GLY A 232 -8.30 -3.01 -15.15
N GLY A 233 -9.41 -2.47 -14.64
CA GLY A 233 -10.67 -2.38 -15.37
C GLY A 233 -11.21 -3.72 -15.88
N GLY A 234 -10.95 -4.81 -15.13
CA GLY A 234 -11.37 -6.17 -15.47
C GLY A 234 -10.55 -6.85 -16.58
N LYS A 235 -9.47 -6.23 -17.07
CA LYS A 235 -8.61 -6.79 -18.11
C LYS A 235 -7.71 -7.90 -17.57
N VAL A 236 -7.39 -8.87 -18.42
CA VAL A 236 -6.46 -9.96 -18.09
C VAL A 236 -5.26 -9.93 -19.03
N LYS A 237 -4.05 -9.84 -18.47
CA LYS A 237 -2.79 -9.99 -19.21
C LYS A 237 -2.27 -11.40 -19.04
N LYS A 238 -1.96 -12.09 -20.14
CA LYS A 238 -1.39 -13.44 -20.11
C LYS A 238 0.10 -13.39 -20.42
N SER A 239 0.88 -14.20 -19.72
CA SER A 239 2.31 -14.42 -20.01
C SER A 239 2.69 -15.89 -19.83
N MET A 240 3.72 -16.33 -20.55
CA MET A 240 4.16 -17.73 -20.61
C MET A 240 5.67 -17.79 -20.80
N HIS A 241 6.34 -18.62 -20.00
CA HIS A 241 7.78 -18.75 -19.94
C HIS A 241 8.21 -20.22 -19.93
N GLY A 242 9.30 -20.52 -20.64
CA GLY A 242 9.77 -21.90 -20.84
C GLY A 242 9.16 -22.57 -22.08
N ALA A 243 9.44 -23.86 -22.24
CA ALA A 243 9.05 -24.62 -23.42
C ALA A 243 8.04 -25.70 -23.07
N ARG A 244 6.88 -25.68 -23.74
CA ARG A 244 5.94 -26.79 -23.72
C ARG A 244 6.39 -27.81 -24.77
N VAL A 245 7.17 -28.81 -24.35
CA VAL A 245 7.62 -29.86 -25.27
C VAL A 245 6.40 -30.69 -25.68
N ARG A 246 5.97 -30.59 -26.94
CA ARG A 246 5.12 -31.61 -27.57
C ARG A 246 6.04 -32.64 -28.20
N PHE A 247 6.26 -33.78 -27.54
CA PHE A 247 6.96 -34.93 -28.12
C PHE A 247 6.09 -35.63 -29.18
N VAL A 248 5.69 -34.95 -30.26
CA VAL A 248 5.05 -35.63 -31.42
C VAL A 248 5.55 -35.15 -32.79
N ASP A 249 6.01 -33.91 -33.00
CA ASP A 249 6.30 -33.43 -34.38
C ASP A 249 7.79 -33.33 -34.76
N MET A 250 8.66 -34.14 -34.16
CA MET A 250 10.10 -34.14 -34.50
C MET A 250 10.69 -35.53 -34.80
N MET A 251 9.83 -36.48 -35.20
CA MET A 251 10.24 -37.78 -35.75
C MET A 251 9.29 -38.28 -36.87
N GLU A 252 8.96 -37.45 -37.86
CA GLU A 252 8.37 -37.91 -39.13
C GLU A 252 8.97 -37.23 -40.38
N SER A 253 10.30 -37.03 -40.42
CA SER A 253 10.95 -36.59 -41.67
C SER A 253 12.35 -37.18 -41.90
N LEU A 254 12.54 -38.45 -41.54
CA LEU A 254 13.70 -39.25 -41.97
C LEU A 254 13.27 -40.67 -42.33
N TRP A 255 12.53 -40.78 -43.44
CA TRP A 255 12.60 -41.87 -44.41
C TRP A 255 12.41 -41.26 -45.81
#